data_AF-A0A661H2V2-F1
#
_entry.id   AF-A0A661H2V2-F1
#
_cell.length_a   1.000
_cell.length_b   1.000
_cell.length_c   1.000
_cell.angle_alpha   90.00
_cell.angle_beta   90.00
_cell.angle_gamma   90.00
#
_symmetry.space_group_name_H-M   'P 1'
#
loop_
_entity.id
_entity.type
_entity.pdbx_description
1 polymer ?
#
loop_
_entity_poly.entity_id
_entity_poly.type
_entity_poly.pdbx_seq_one_letter_code
_entity_poly.pdbx_strand_id
1 'polypeptide(L)' 'TSKVRVNSLNPGATNTSMRRTAYPAETPTDNPAPQDIMAAYLFLMGDDSAGVTGKAFNAQ' A
#
# COMPACT_ATOMS: atom_id res chain seq x y z
N THR A 1 -10.98 23.47 9.96
CA THR A 1 -10.22 22.42 9.25
C THR A 1 -9.74 21.40 10.27
N SER A 2 -9.84 20.10 9.95
CA SER A 2 -9.36 19.01 10.82
C SER A 2 -7.84 18.86 10.73
N LYS A 3 -7.19 18.38 11.81
CA LYS A 3 -5.77 18.00 11.81
C LYS A 3 -5.52 16.56 11.31
N VAL A 4 -6.58 15.87 10.88
CA VAL A 4 -6.51 14.51 10.31
C VAL A 4 -5.88 14.55 8.91
N ARG A 5 -4.95 13.63 8.67
CA ARG A 5 -4.32 13.42 7.36
C ARG A 5 -5.12 12.38 6.57
N VAL A 6 -5.38 12.63 5.29
CA VAL A 6 -6.11 11.70 4.41
C VAL A 6 -5.31 11.54 3.13
N ASN A 7 -4.92 10.32 2.81
CA ASN A 7 -4.14 9.98 1.62
C ASN A 7 -4.67 8.68 1.01
N SER A 8 -4.33 8.42 -0.25
CA SER A 8 -4.56 7.12 -0.89
C SER A 8 -3.24 6.36 -1.04
N LEU A 9 -3.32 5.04 -1.00
CA LEU A 9 -2.18 4.14 -1.16
C LEU A 9 -2.56 3.02 -2.11
N ASN A 10 -1.82 2.90 -3.20
CA ASN A 10 -1.87 1.77 -4.11
C ASN A 10 -0.85 0.71 -3.66
N PRO A 11 -1.29 -0.47 -3.21
CA PRO A 11 -0.38 -1.53 -2.78
C PRO A 11 0.44 -2.15 -3.93
N GLY A 12 0.01 -1.99 -5.18
CA GLY A 12 0.58 -2.73 -6.30
C GLY A 12 0.20 -4.22 -6.28
N ALA A 13 0.83 -5.02 -7.14
CA ALA A 13 0.59 -6.45 -7.19
C ALA A 13 1.17 -7.11 -5.94
N THR A 14 0.31 -7.69 -5.10
CA THR A 14 0.70 -8.23 -3.79
C THR A 14 0.13 -9.64 -3.65
N ASN A 15 0.94 -10.57 -3.11
CA ASN A 15 0.56 -11.98 -2.98
C ASN A 15 -0.56 -12.19 -1.94
N THR A 16 -1.81 -12.02 -2.38
CA THR A 16 -3.03 -12.11 -1.57
C THR A 16 -4.07 -13.00 -2.26
N SER A 17 -5.08 -13.46 -1.52
CA SER A 17 -6.22 -14.18 -2.11
C SER A 17 -6.94 -13.31 -3.15
N MET A 18 -7.16 -12.02 -2.84
CA MET A 18 -7.80 -11.08 -3.75
C MET A 18 -7.07 -10.97 -5.11
N ARG A 19 -5.73 -10.85 -5.10
CA ARG A 19 -4.92 -10.80 -6.34
C ARG A 19 -5.07 -12.09 -7.15
N ARG A 20 -4.98 -13.26 -6.49
CA ARG A 20 -5.15 -14.57 -7.15
C ARG A 20 -6.53 -14.74 -7.77
N THR A 21 -7.57 -14.22 -7.12
CA THR A 21 -8.93 -14.22 -7.69
C THR A 21 -9.03 -13.30 -8.92
N ALA A 22 -8.39 -12.13 -8.88
CA ALA A 22 -8.40 -11.18 -9.99
C ALA A 22 -7.53 -11.60 -11.18
N TYR A 23 -6.43 -12.33 -10.94
CA TYR A 23 -5.48 -12.81 -11.95
C TYR A 23 -5.19 -14.31 -11.78
N PRO A 24 -6.12 -15.21 -12.14
CA PRO A 24 -5.98 -16.65 -11.87
C PRO A 24 -4.82 -17.34 -12.59
N ALA A 25 -4.34 -16.76 -13.70
CA ALA A 25 -3.24 -17.30 -14.49
C ALA A 25 -1.85 -16.75 -14.07
N GLU A 26 -1.80 -15.81 -13.12
CA GLU A 26 -0.54 -15.26 -12.60
C GLU A 26 0.06 -16.20 -11.56
N THR A 27 1.38 -16.43 -11.62
CA THR A 27 2.07 -17.25 -10.61
C THR A 27 2.15 -16.47 -9.30
N PRO A 28 1.66 -16.98 -8.15
CA PRO A 28 1.62 -16.21 -6.91
C PRO A 28 3.00 -15.77 -6.38
N THR A 29 4.06 -16.49 -6.74
CA THR A 29 5.45 -16.20 -6.35
C THR A 29 6.06 -15.00 -7.04
N ASP A 30 5.41 -14.49 -8.09
CA ASP A 30 5.91 -13.34 -8.86
C ASP A 30 5.61 -12.01 -8.15
N ASN A 31 4.71 -12.03 -7.15
CA ASN A 31 4.34 -10.85 -6.37
C ASN A 31 5.00 -10.89 -4.98
N PRO A 32 5.42 -9.72 -4.44
CA PRO A 32 5.93 -9.63 -3.08
C PRO A 32 4.89 -10.07 -2.03
N ALA A 33 5.36 -10.53 -0.88
CA ALA A 33 4.50 -10.78 0.26
C ALA A 33 3.99 -9.45 0.82
N PRO A 34 2.81 -9.41 1.48
CA PRO A 34 2.29 -8.18 2.06
C PRO A 34 3.26 -7.49 3.03
N GLN A 35 4.06 -8.26 3.77
CA GLN A 35 5.04 -7.75 4.72
C GLN A 35 6.16 -6.95 4.05
N ASP A 36 6.46 -7.24 2.78
CA ASP A 36 7.57 -6.62 2.05
C ASP A 36 7.25 -5.18 1.59
N ILE A 37 5.95 -4.83 1.49
CA ILE A 37 5.50 -3.52 0.98
C ILE A 37 5.11 -2.54 2.09
N MET A 38 5.53 -2.79 3.34
CA MET A 38 5.05 -2.07 4.52
C MET A 38 5.65 -0.66 4.71
N ALA A 39 6.71 -0.29 3.99
CA ALA A 39 7.40 0.99 4.19
C ALA A 39 6.45 2.20 4.07
N ALA A 40 5.63 2.26 3.00
CA ALA A 40 4.68 3.34 2.80
C ALA A 40 3.54 3.34 3.84
N TYR A 41 3.11 2.15 4.28
CA TYR A 41 2.09 2.02 5.34
C TYR A 41 2.59 2.58 6.67
N LEU A 42 3.82 2.22 7.06
CA LEU A 42 4.44 2.69 8.29
C LEU A 42 4.68 4.21 8.25
N PHE A 43 5.18 4.73 7.12
CA PHE A 43 5.37 6.16 6.92
C PHE A 43 4.07 6.96 7.13
N LEU A 44 2.96 6.54 6.50
CA LEU A 44 1.68 7.23 6.60
C LEU A 44 1.07 7.24 8.00
N MET A 45 1.42 6.26 8.83
CA MET A 45 0.98 6.16 10.23
C MET A 45 1.93 6.87 11.21
N GLY A 46 3.21 6.98 10.86
CA GLY A 46 4.23 7.64 11.68
C GLY A 46 4.19 9.17 11.61
N ASP A 47 4.91 9.79 12.55
CA ASP A 47 5.05 11.25 12.64
C ASP A 47 5.84 11.85 11.46
N ASP A 48 6.65 11.04 10.78
CA ASP A 48 7.39 11.46 9.58
C ASP A 48 6.47 11.91 8.44
N SER A 49 5.20 11.47 8.41
CA SER A 49 4.20 11.94 7.45
C SER A 49 3.37 13.14 7.93
N ALA A 50 3.73 13.75 9.06
CA ALA A 50 3.02 14.93 9.57
C ALA A 50 2.98 16.06 8.52
N GLY A 51 1.78 16.62 8.30
CA GLY A 51 1.55 17.63 7.26
C GLY A 51 1.34 17.07 5.85
N VAL A 52 1.55 15.78 5.62
CA VAL A 52 1.31 15.14 4.32
C VAL A 52 -0.14 14.68 4.21
N THR A 53 -0.92 15.36 3.37
CA THR A 53 -2.35 15.07 3.14
C THR A 53 -2.73 15.34 1.68
N GLY A 54 -3.77 14.67 1.19
CA GLY A 54 -4.27 14.80 -0.18
C GLY A 54 -3.34 14.22 -1.24
N LYS A 55 -2.46 13.28 -0.87
CA LYS A 55 -1.49 12.66 -1.79
C LYS A 55 -1.88 11.21 -2.13
N ALA A 56 -1.39 10.76 -3.28
CA ALA A 56 -1.49 9.39 -3.73
C ALA A 56 -0.10 8.75 -3.69
N PHE A 57 0.00 7.62 -2.98
CA PHE A 57 1.24 6.87 -2.79
C PHE A 57 1.17 5.52 -3.50
N ASN A 58 2.33 5.00 -3.89
CA ASN A 58 2.50 3.60 -4.27
C ASN A 58 3.36 2.91 -3.18
N ALA A 59 3.03 1.67 -2.85
CA ALA A 59 3.79 0.88 -1.88
C ALA A 59 5.00 0.15 -2.50
N GLN A 60 5.10 0.18 -3.83
CA GLN A 60 6.12 -0.46 -4.66
C GLN A 60 6.62 0.52 -5.72
#